data_AF-R6GRQ6-F1
#
_entry.id   AF-R6GRQ6-F1
#
_cell.length_a   1.000
_cell.length_b   1.000
_cell.length_c   1.000
_cell.angle_alpha   90.00
_cell.angle_beta   90.00
_cell.angle_gamma   90.00
#
_symmetry.space_group_name_H-M   'P 1'
#
loop_
_entity.id
_entity.type
_entity.pdbx_description
1 polymer ?
#
loop_
_entity_poly.entity_id
_entity_poly.type
_entity_poly.pdbx_seq_one_letter_code
_entity_poly.pdbx_strand_id
1 'polypeptide(L)'
;MKQISNFLIFSITIAICVIIVVTFTTISLTKEHDDKLMYALNTKIEYAFKRCRLENRCSNDITLEILYENEYIEELVNPITKEVIDPKTKINYVNGETIIDY
;
A
#
# COMPACT_ATOMS: atom_id res chain seq x y z
N MET A 1 -33.41 4.28 42.33
CA MET A 1 -32.81 3.75 41.09
C MET A 1 -33.69 4.16 39.92
N LYS A 2 -33.16 4.91 38.95
CA LYS A 2 -33.93 5.40 37.79
C LYS A 2 -34.17 4.21 36.85
N GLN A 3 -35.42 3.79 36.64
CA GLN A 3 -35.72 2.73 35.68
C GLN A 3 -35.41 3.24 34.27
N ILE A 4 -34.47 2.57 33.60
CA ILE A 4 -34.16 2.85 32.21
C ILE A 4 -35.27 2.21 31.38
N SER A 5 -35.92 3.00 30.52
CA SER A 5 -36.98 2.51 29.63
C SER A 5 -36.41 1.49 28.65
N ASN A 6 -37.12 0.39 28.41
CA ASN A 6 -36.77 -0.62 27.41
C ASN A 6 -36.54 -0.01 26.01
N PHE A 7 -37.25 1.08 25.70
CA PHE A 7 -37.06 1.85 24.47
C PHE A 7 -35.66 2.49 24.37
N LEU A 8 -35.14 2.99 25.49
CA LEU A 8 -33.79 3.56 25.56
C LEU A 8 -32.72 2.47 25.43
N ILE A 9 -32.96 1.28 26.00
CA ILE A 9 -32.04 0.15 25.85
C ILE A 9 -32.00 -0.30 24.38
N PHE A 10 -33.16 -0.42 23.74
CA PHE A 10 -33.26 -0.82 22.34
C PHE A 10 -32.59 0.18 21.38
N SER A 11 -32.79 1.48 21.60
CA SER A 11 -32.17 2.51 20.76
C SER A 11 -30.64 2.54 20.91
N ILE A 12 -30.12 2.37 22.13
CA ILE A 12 -28.67 2.28 22.39
C ILE A 12 -28.08 1.05 21.70
N THR A 13 -28.73 -0.11 21.79
CA THR A 13 -28.27 -1.34 21.13
C THR A 13 -28.17 -1.16 19.61
N ILE A 14 -29.18 -0.56 18.98
CA ILE A 14 -29.15 -0.28 17.54
C ILE A 14 -28.01 0.68 17.20
N ALA A 15 -27.84 1.75 17.99
CA ALA A 15 -26.76 2.71 17.76
C ALA A 15 -25.38 2.04 17.83
N ILE A 16 -25.16 1.15 18.81
CA ILE A 16 -23.91 0.38 18.94
C ILE A 16 -23.69 -0.51 17.71
N CYS A 17 -24.72 -1.24 17.26
CA CYS A 17 -24.63 -2.08 16.06
C CYS A 17 -24.25 -1.26 14.82
N VAL A 18 -24.85 -0.07 14.64
CA VAL A 18 -24.53 0.82 13.52
C VAL A 18 -23.08 1.30 13.59
N ILE A 19 -22.62 1.73 14.77
CA ILE A 19 -21.24 2.17 14.98
C ILE A 19 -20.26 1.06 14.59
N ILE A 20 -20.51 -0.18 15.05
CA ILE A 20 -19.67 -1.33 14.71
C ILE A 20 -19.57 -1.52 13.19
N VAL A 21 -20.70 -1.57 12.49
CA VAL A 21 -20.72 -1.76 11.04
C VAL A 21 -19.97 -0.64 10.31
N VAL A 22 -20.20 0.62 10.71
CA VAL A 22 -19.52 1.78 10.12
C VAL A 22 -18.00 1.71 10.35
N THR A 23 -17.56 1.37 11.57
CA THR A 23 -16.12 1.24 11.86
C THR A 23 -15.45 0.12 11.06
N PHE A 24 -16.07 -1.05 10.94
CA PHE A 24 -15.51 -2.14 10.13
C PHE A 24 -15.44 -1.78 8.65
N THR A 25 -16.50 -1.13 8.14
CA THR A 25 -16.58 -0.73 6.72
C THR A 25 -15.52 0.32 6.38
N THR A 26 -15.37 1.33 7.23
CA THR A 26 -14.35 2.39 7.03
C THR A 26 -12.93 1.83 7.07
N ILE A 27 -12.60 0.97 8.03
CA ILE A 27 -11.28 0.32 8.09
C ILE A 27 -11.01 -0.51 6.82
N SER A 28 -11.99 -1.27 6.34
CA SER A 28 -11.84 -2.07 5.12
C SER A 28 -11.60 -1.21 3.89
N LEU A 29 -12.35 -0.11 3.75
CA LEU A 29 -12.21 0.80 2.61
C LEU A 29 -10.86 1.52 2.62
N THR A 30 -10.37 1.94 3.79
CA THR A 30 -9.04 2.56 3.91
C THR A 30 -7.95 1.58 3.52
N LYS A 31 -8.01 0.33 4.00
CA LYS A 31 -7.04 -0.70 3.61
C LYS A 31 -7.05 -0.97 2.11
N GLU A 32 -8.24 -1.11 1.50
CA GLU A 32 -8.35 -1.32 0.06
C GLU A 32 -7.80 -0.14 -0.74
N HIS A 33 -7.99 1.09 -0.26
CA HIS A 33 -7.42 2.28 -0.87
C HIS A 33 -5.90 2.28 -0.80
N ASP A 34 -5.35 2.00 0.37
CA ASP A 34 -3.91 1.93 0.62
C ASP A 34 -3.26 0.82 -0.23
N ASP A 35 -3.89 -0.35 -0.34
CA ASP A 35 -3.43 -1.45 -1.18
C ASP A 35 -3.39 -1.07 -2.67
N LYS A 36 -4.41 -0.33 -3.16
CA LYS A 36 -4.43 0.16 -4.55
C LYS A 36 -3.34 1.19 -4.82
N LEU A 37 -3.07 2.05 -3.84
CA LEU A 37 -1.99 3.04 -3.93
C LEU A 37 -0.62 2.34 -4.01
N MET A 38 -0.38 1.35 -3.15
CA MET A 38 0.85 0.56 -3.18
C MET A 38 0.96 -0.29 -4.44
N TYR A 39 -0.15 -0.83 -4.95
CA TYR A 39 -0.18 -1.56 -6.22
C TYR A 39 0.30 -0.67 -7.37
N ALA A 40 -0.23 0.55 -7.50
CA ALA A 40 0.17 1.48 -8.55
C ALA A 40 1.66 1.84 -8.47
N LEU A 41 2.18 2.06 -7.26
CA LEU A 41 3.60 2.30 -7.00
C LEU A 41 4.46 1.09 -7.40
N ASN A 42 4.11 -0.11 -6.93
CA ASN A 42 4.82 -1.36 -7.22
C ASN A 42 4.86 -1.64 -8.71
N THR A 43 3.74 -1.46 -9.41
CA THR A 43 3.65 -1.62 -10.86
C THR A 43 4.55 -0.64 -11.59
N LYS A 44 4.66 0.61 -11.15
CA LYS A 44 5.60 1.59 -11.73
C LYS A 44 7.05 1.11 -11.59
N ILE A 45 7.44 0.63 -10.41
CA ILE A 45 8.77 0.09 -10.14
C ILE A 45 9.03 -1.15 -11.01
N GLU A 46 8.07 -2.07 -11.08
CA GLU A 46 8.16 -3.30 -11.88
C GLU A 46 8.39 -3.00 -13.36
N TYR A 47 7.63 -2.07 -13.95
CA TYR A 47 7.80 -1.70 -15.35
C TYR A 47 9.18 -1.10 -15.62
N ALA A 48 9.66 -0.23 -14.73
CA ALA A 48 10.98 0.38 -14.82
C ALA A 48 12.10 -0.65 -14.72
N PHE A 49 12.01 -1.55 -13.74
CA PHE A 49 12.96 -2.62 -13.55
C PHE A 49 12.99 -3.59 -14.72
N LYS A 50 11.80 -4.00 -15.20
CA LYS A 50 11.67 -4.86 -16.39
C LYS A 50 12.32 -4.21 -17.60
N ARG A 51 12.08 -2.92 -17.83
CA ARG A 51 12.72 -2.18 -18.92
C ARG A 51 14.23 -2.14 -18.76
N CYS A 52 14.74 -1.84 -17.56
CA CYS A 52 16.18 -1.84 -17.27
C CYS A 52 16.84 -3.20 -17.56
N ARG A 53 16.18 -4.30 -17.20
CA ARG A 53 16.65 -5.66 -17.48
C ARG A 53 16.62 -5.98 -18.98
N LEU A 54 15.55 -5.60 -19.69
CA LEU A 54 15.45 -5.81 -21.14
C LEU A 54 16.53 -5.04 -21.92
N GLU A 55 16.92 -3.86 -21.42
CA GLU A 55 18.02 -3.06 -21.97
C GLU A 55 19.41 -3.53 -21.50
N ASN A 56 19.49 -4.66 -20.77
CA ASN A 56 20.71 -5.24 -20.18
C ASN A 56 21.50 -4.27 -19.27
N ARG A 57 20.81 -3.30 -18.65
CA ARG A 57 21.42 -2.34 -17.71
C ARG A 57 21.31 -2.77 -16.25
N CYS A 58 20.35 -3.63 -15.92
CA CYS A 58 20.14 -4.14 -14.58
C CYS A 58 20.31 -5.67 -14.51
N SER A 59 20.88 -6.14 -13.40
CA SER A 59 20.84 -7.55 -12.97
C SER A 59 19.44 -7.93 -12.45
N ASN A 60 19.28 -9.19 -12.06
CA ASN A 60 18.06 -9.67 -11.41
C ASN A 60 17.92 -9.22 -9.94
N ASP A 61 18.95 -8.62 -9.37
CA ASP A 61 18.98 -8.06 -8.01
C ASP A 61 19.64 -6.69 -8.13
N ILE A 62 18.91 -5.64 -7.73
CA ILE A 62 19.34 -4.23 -7.74
C ILE A 62 18.69 -3.48 -6.56
N THR A 63 19.04 -2.21 -6.41
CA THR A 63 18.33 -1.25 -5.55
C THR A 63 17.51 -0.26 -6.37
N LEU A 64 16.57 0.44 -5.73
CA LEU A 64 15.84 1.57 -6.35
C LEU A 64 16.80 2.66 -6.87
N GLU A 65 17.91 2.90 -6.16
CA GLU A 65 18.97 3.84 -6.54
C GLU A 65 19.46 3.60 -7.98
N ILE A 66 19.68 2.34 -8.37
CA ILE A 66 20.13 2.00 -9.74
C ILE A 66 19.10 2.44 -10.78
N LEU A 67 17.80 2.37 -10.48
CA LEU A 67 16.76 2.82 -11.39
C LEU A 67 16.70 4.36 -11.49
N TYR A 68 17.04 5.07 -10.40
CA TYR A 68 17.16 6.53 -10.39
C TYR A 68 18.37 7.00 -11.20
N GLU A 69 19.54 6.41 -10.95
CA GLU A 69 20.79 6.74 -11.65
C GLU A 69 20.72 6.49 -13.15
N ASN A 70 19.95 5.48 -13.57
CA ASN A 70 19.72 5.18 -14.99
C ASN A 70 18.50 5.91 -15.58
N GLU A 71 17.89 6.84 -14.85
CA GLU A 71 16.78 7.68 -15.29
C GLU A 71 15.53 6.88 -15.74
N TYR A 72 15.33 5.66 -15.22
CA TYR A 72 14.13 4.88 -15.53
C TYR A 72 12.90 5.36 -14.75
N ILE A 73 13.12 5.89 -13.55
CA ILE A 73 12.11 6.49 -12.68
C ILE A 73 12.70 7.68 -11.92
N GLU A 74 11.84 8.60 -11.54
CA GLU A 74 12.14 9.66 -10.57
C GLU A 74 12.01 9.13 -9.14
N GLU A 75 12.55 9.89 -8.18
CA GLU A 75 12.44 9.63 -6.74
C GLU A 75 10.98 9.31 -6.34
N LEU A 76 10.81 8.19 -5.64
CA LEU A 76 9.49 7.70 -5.29
C LEU A 76 9.14 8.09 -3.86
N VAL A 77 7.89 8.50 -3.68
CA VAL A 77 7.31 8.82 -2.37
C VAL A 77 6.24 7.78 -2.07
N ASN A 78 6.28 7.23 -0.86
CA ASN A 78 5.25 6.32 -0.39
C ASN A 78 3.89 7.04 -0.39
N PRO A 79 2.89 6.55 -1.13
CA PRO A 79 1.63 7.26 -1.30
C PRO A 79 0.77 7.27 -0.03
N ILE A 80 1.05 6.39 0.94
CA ILE A 80 0.36 6.30 2.23
C ILE A 80 1.06 7.20 3.26
N THR A 81 2.36 6.96 3.52
CA THR A 81 3.09 7.67 4.58
C THR A 81 3.58 9.05 4.15
N LYS A 82 3.62 9.33 2.85
CA LYS A 82 4.18 10.56 2.24
C LYS A 82 5.67 10.75 2.46
N GLU A 83 6.37 9.69 2.86
CA GLU A 83 7.82 9.69 3.04
C GLU A 83 8.52 9.22 1.77
N VAL A 84 9.73 9.75 1.52
CA VAL A 84 10.59 9.26 0.44
C VAL A 84 10.97 7.82 0.72
N ILE A 85 10.90 6.96 -0.30
CA ILE A 85 11.28 5.55 -0.19
C ILE A 85 12.80 5.47 -0.18
N ASP A 86 13.36 4.63 0.70
CA ASP A 86 14.80 4.44 0.79
C ASP A 86 15.37 4.01 -0.58
N PRO A 87 16.31 4.76 -1.18
CA PRO A 87 16.97 4.36 -2.42
C PRO A 87 17.62 2.97 -2.34
N LYS A 88 17.95 2.50 -1.13
CA LYS A 88 18.53 1.17 -0.89
C LYS A 88 17.51 0.03 -0.84
N THR A 89 16.21 0.32 -0.95
CA THR A 89 15.15 -0.70 -1.10
C THR A 89 15.51 -1.63 -2.26
N LYS A 90 15.51 -2.93 -1.98
CA LYS A 90 15.95 -3.96 -2.94
C LYS A 90 14.83 -4.37 -3.86
N ILE A 91 15.21 -4.69 -5.09
CA ILE A 91 14.31 -5.17 -6.14
C ILE A 91 14.91 -6.45 -6.71
N ASN A 92 14.16 -7.54 -6.57
CA ASN A 92 14.58 -8.88 -6.94
C ASN A 92 13.66 -9.45 -8.03
N TYR A 93 14.22 -10.16 -9.00
CA TYR A 93 13.46 -10.95 -9.96
C TYR A 93 13.64 -12.44 -9.69
N VAL A 94 12.61 -13.06 -9.14
CA VAL A 94 12.62 -14.47 -8.74
C VAL A 94 11.40 -15.17 -9.37
N ASN A 95 11.63 -16.31 -10.02
CA ASN A 95 10.56 -17.15 -10.60
C ASN A 95 9.59 -16.44 -11.55
N GLY A 96 10.01 -15.38 -12.23
CA GLY A 96 9.15 -14.63 -13.14
C GLY A 96 8.48 -13.40 -12.53
N GLU A 97 8.68 -13.16 -11.24
CA GLU A 97 8.02 -12.09 -10.49
C GLU A 97 9.05 -11.09 -9.96
N THR A 98 8.63 -9.82 -9.90
CA THR A 98 9.41 -8.74 -9.27
C THR A 98 8.98 -8.60 -7.81
N ILE A 99 9.95 -8.69 -6.90
CA ILE A 99 9.76 -8.57 -5.45
C ILE A 99 10.46 -7.29 -5.00
N ILE A 100 9.76 -6.45 -4.24
CA ILE A 100 10.26 -5.17 -3.71
C ILE A 100 10.30 -5.28 -2.20
N ASP A 101 11.50 -5.15 -1.62
CA ASP A 101 11.73 -5.31 -0.18
C ASP A 101 11.77 -3.94 0.51
N TYR A 102 10.58 -3.47 0.91
CA TYR A 102 10.35 -2.21 1.65
C TYR A 102 10.96 -2.20 3.06
#